data_AF-A0A8I1RFA3-F1
#
_entry.id   AF-A0A8I1RFA3-F1
#
_cell.length_a   1.000
_cell.length_b   1.000
_cell.length_c   1.000
_cell.angle_alpha   90.00
_cell.angle_beta   90.00
_cell.angle_gamma   90.00
#
_symmetry.space_group_name_H-M   'P 1'
#
loop_
_entity.id
_entity.type
_entity.pdbx_description
1 polymer ?
#
loop_
_entity_poly.entity_id
_entity_poly.type
_entity_poly.pdbx_seq_one_letter_code
_entity_poly.pdbx_strand_id
1 'polypeptide(L)'
;MTRKEVGKLVCAALLGAAVALPVGIMLAGVGEGEPPTRPAPRAAATARAVFSPKVLSDPYFLDQQRKGADALEAHCRATGTMCAEASAARRWLAEHGD
;
A
#
# COMPACT_ATOMS: atom_id res chain seq x y z
N MET A 1 20.57 3.54 38.83
CA MET A 1 20.32 2.35 37.99
C MET A 1 21.59 2.07 37.18
N THR A 2 22.20 0.89 37.31
CA THR A 2 23.51 0.61 36.67
C THR A 2 23.32 0.14 35.23
N ARG A 3 24.31 0.36 34.34
CA ARG A 3 24.26 -0.07 32.92
C ARG A 3 23.89 -1.56 32.75
N LYS A 4 24.24 -2.39 33.73
CA LYS A 4 23.92 -3.82 33.77
C LYS A 4 22.42 -4.10 33.96
N GLU A 5 21.72 -3.26 34.73
CA GLU A 5 20.27 -3.39 34.95
C GLU A 5 19.47 -2.90 33.73
N VAL A 6 19.95 -1.86 33.04
CA VAL A 6 19.37 -1.42 31.76
C VAL A 6 19.48 -2.51 30.70
N GLY A 7 20.63 -3.19 30.62
CA GLY A 7 20.81 -4.30 29.67
C GLY A 7 19.86 -5.48 29.92
N LYS A 8 19.59 -5.83 31.20
CA LYS A 8 18.64 -6.89 31.55
C LYS A 8 17.20 -6.53 31.17
N LEU A 9 16.80 -5.28 31.41
CA LEU A 9 15.46 -4.81 31.07
C LEU A 9 15.23 -4.80 29.55
N VAL A 10 16.24 -4.38 28.77
CA VAL A 10 16.17 -4.41 27.30
C VAL A 10 16.08 -5.84 26.78
N CYS A 11 16.88 -6.78 27.30
CA CYS A 11 16.79 -8.19 26.90
C CYS A 11 15.42 -8.80 27.26
N ALA A 12 14.89 -8.52 28.45
CA ALA A 12 13.58 -9.01 28.86
C ALA A 12 12.46 -8.45 27.98
N ALA A 13 12.53 -7.17 27.60
CA ALA A 13 11.56 -6.54 26.70
C ALA A 13 11.62 -7.14 25.28
N LEU A 14 12.82 -7.38 24.74
CA LEU A 14 13.00 -7.99 23.42
C LEU A 14 12.49 -9.44 23.39
N LEU A 15 12.75 -10.22 24.44
CA LEU A 15 12.22 -11.58 24.56
C LEU A 15 10.69 -11.60 24.68
N GLY A 16 10.10 -10.68 25.45
CA GLY A 16 8.65 -10.54 25.54
C GLY A 16 8.00 -10.19 24.19
N ALA A 17 8.60 -9.25 23.45
CA ALA A 17 8.11 -8.86 22.12
C ALA A 17 8.21 -10.02 21.11
N ALA A 18 9.30 -10.79 21.12
CA ALA A 18 9.51 -11.92 20.21
C ALA A 18 8.46 -13.04 20.37
N VAL A 19 7.86 -13.19 21.55
CA VAL A 19 6.82 -14.20 21.80
C VAL A 19 5.41 -13.65 21.59
N ALA A 20 5.13 -12.40 21.95
CA ALA A 20 3.78 -11.82 21.83
C ALA A 20 3.34 -11.57 20.38
N LEU A 21 4.27 -11.17 19.51
CA LEU A 21 4.01 -10.89 18.09
C LEU A 21 3.48 -12.12 17.30
N PRO A 22 4.13 -13.30 17.31
CA PRO A 22 3.65 -14.44 16.54
C PRO A 22 2.33 -15.02 17.08
N VAL A 23 2.09 -14.96 18.39
CA VAL A 23 0.83 -15.43 19.00
C VAL A 23 -0.35 -14.52 18.61
N GLY A 24 -0.15 -13.20 18.57
CA GLY A 24 -1.16 -12.25 18.11
C GLY A 24 -1.55 -12.47 16.65
N ILE A 25 -0.59 -12.81 15.79
CA ILE A 25 -0.85 -13.08 14.36
C ILE A 25 -1.62 -14.40 14.18
N MET A 26 -1.28 -15.44 14.94
CA MET A 26 -1.99 -16.74 14.92
C MET A 26 -3.45 -16.61 15.40
N LEU A 27 -3.71 -15.83 16.45
CA LEU A 27 -5.07 -15.60 16.96
C LEU A 27 -5.90 -14.69 16.05
N ALA A 28 -5.28 -13.74 15.35
CA ALA A 28 -5.97 -12.90 14.37
C ALA A 28 -6.42 -13.68 13.11
N GLY A 29 -5.85 -14.86 12.86
CA GLY A 29 -6.18 -15.71 11.71
C GLY A 29 -7.34 -16.68 11.90
N VAL A 30 -7.84 -16.89 13.13
CA VAL A 30 -8.90 -17.88 13.43
C VAL A 30 -10.32 -17.30 13.34
N GLY A 31 -10.45 -16.08 12.81
CA GLY A 31 -11.73 -15.53 12.37
C GLY A 31 -11.98 -15.97 10.94
N GLU A 32 -12.54 -17.16 10.76
CA GLU A 32 -13.12 -17.60 9.49
C GLU A 32 -14.36 -16.72 9.23
N GLY A 33 -14.11 -15.54 8.68
CA GLY A 33 -15.15 -14.64 8.21
C GLY A 33 -15.88 -15.37 7.09
N GLU A 34 -17.18 -15.58 7.29
CA GLU A 34 -18.16 -15.79 6.22
C GLU A 34 -17.69 -15.03 4.97
N PRO A 35 -17.57 -15.67 3.79
CA PRO A 35 -17.18 -14.96 2.59
C PRO A 35 -18.13 -13.77 2.47
N PRO A 36 -17.63 -12.52 2.35
CA PRO A 36 -18.51 -11.38 2.28
C PRO A 36 -19.45 -11.66 1.11
N THR A 37 -20.72 -11.90 1.42
CA THR A 37 -21.77 -11.96 0.41
C THR A 37 -21.67 -10.62 -0.26
N ARG A 38 -21.07 -10.57 -1.46
CA ARG A 38 -20.78 -9.35 -2.18
C ARG A 38 -22.14 -8.68 -2.34
N PRO A 39 -22.46 -7.60 -1.62
CA PRO A 39 -23.75 -6.97 -1.80
C PRO A 39 -23.80 -6.59 -3.28
N ALA A 40 -24.86 -7.01 -3.98
CA ALA A 40 -25.13 -6.56 -5.34
C ALA A 40 -24.86 -5.04 -5.37
N PRO A 41 -24.13 -4.53 -6.39
CA PRO A 41 -23.58 -3.18 -6.37
C PRO A 41 -24.71 -2.23 -5.95
N ARG A 42 -24.62 -1.74 -4.70
CA ARG A 42 -25.64 -0.88 -4.12
C ARG A 42 -25.66 0.33 -5.05
N ALA A 43 -26.75 0.46 -5.82
CA ALA A 43 -26.92 1.48 -6.85
C ALA A 43 -26.26 2.76 -6.38
N ALA A 44 -25.16 3.12 -7.06
CA ALA A 44 -24.09 4.01 -6.61
C ALA A 44 -24.58 4.93 -5.48
N ALA A 45 -24.41 4.51 -4.23
CA ALA A 45 -24.64 5.38 -3.10
C ALA A 45 -23.74 6.57 -3.36
N THR A 46 -24.33 7.72 -3.71
CA THR A 46 -23.68 8.92 -4.25
C THR A 46 -22.33 9.09 -3.58
N ALA A 47 -21.27 8.57 -4.21
CA ALA A 47 -19.94 8.71 -3.70
C ALA A 47 -19.70 10.21 -3.75
N ARG A 48 -19.61 10.86 -2.58
CA ARG A 48 -19.19 12.26 -2.55
C ARG A 48 -17.91 12.30 -3.36
N ALA A 49 -17.86 13.15 -4.38
CA ALA A 49 -16.67 13.33 -5.17
C ALA A 49 -15.60 13.94 -4.23
N VAL A 50 -14.88 13.09 -3.50
CA VAL A 50 -13.77 13.49 -2.63
C VAL A 50 -12.63 14.03 -3.49
N PHE A 51 -12.52 13.53 -4.72
CA PHE A 51 -11.59 13.99 -5.73
C PHE A 51 -12.32 14.85 -6.75
N SER A 52 -11.77 16.03 -7.05
CA SER A 52 -12.26 16.87 -8.14
C SER A 52 -12.01 16.13 -9.47
N PRO A 53 -13.03 15.88 -10.29
CA PRO A 53 -12.86 15.22 -11.59
C PRO A 53 -11.84 15.91 -12.49
N LYS A 54 -11.64 17.22 -12.30
CA LYS A 54 -10.68 18.03 -13.06
C LYS A 54 -9.21 17.72 -12.75
N VAL A 55 -8.92 17.02 -11.65
CA VAL A 55 -7.53 16.65 -11.29
C VAL A 55 -6.95 15.71 -12.35
N LEU A 56 -7.76 14.83 -12.95
CA LEU A 56 -7.28 13.91 -13.98
C LEU A 56 -6.86 14.64 -15.27
N SER A 57 -7.43 15.82 -15.52
CA SER A 57 -7.07 16.70 -16.64
C SER A 57 -6.09 17.82 -16.24
N ASP A 58 -5.62 17.85 -14.99
CA ASP A 58 -4.71 18.89 -14.53
C ASP A 58 -3.30 18.66 -15.11
N PRO A 59 -2.70 19.64 -15.81
CA PRO A 59 -1.40 19.45 -16.44
C PRO A 59 -0.27 19.13 -15.45
N TYR A 60 -0.33 19.70 -14.24
CA TYR A 60 0.67 19.43 -13.22
C TYR A 60 0.53 18.01 -12.68
N PHE A 61 -0.69 17.55 -12.40
CA PHE A 61 -0.96 16.18 -12.01
C PHE A 61 -0.44 15.18 -13.05
N LEU A 62 -0.74 15.40 -14.33
CA LEU A 62 -0.28 14.54 -15.42
C LEU A 62 1.26 14.52 -15.55
N ASP A 63 1.92 15.66 -15.36
CA ASP A 63 3.39 15.75 -15.31
C ASP A 63 3.97 14.93 -14.14
N GLN A 64 3.35 14.98 -12.96
CA GLN A 64 3.77 14.16 -11.82
C GLN A 64 3.55 12.66 -12.08
N GLN A 65 2.44 12.30 -12.72
CA GLN A 65 2.18 10.91 -13.11
C GLN A 65 3.21 10.40 -14.13
N ARG A 66 3.62 11.24 -15.10
CA ARG A 66 4.70 10.91 -16.05
C ARG A 66 6.02 10.61 -15.34
N LYS A 67 6.42 11.46 -14.38
CA LYS A 67 7.61 11.24 -13.55
C LYS A 67 7.55 9.94 -12.75
N GLY A 68 6.38 9.62 -12.20
CA GLY A 68 6.16 8.35 -11.50
C GLY A 68 6.31 7.13 -12.41
N ALA A 69 5.74 7.19 -13.62
CA ALA A 69 5.89 6.13 -14.62
C ALA A 69 7.36 5.98 -15.08
N ASP A 70 8.07 7.08 -15.31
CA ASP A 70 9.51 7.07 -15.63
C ASP A 70 10.33 6.37 -14.54
N ALA A 71 10.04 6.67 -13.26
CA ALA A 71 10.71 6.08 -12.12
C ALA A 71 10.42 4.57 -12.00
N LEU A 72 9.17 4.15 -12.21
CA LEU A 72 8.78 2.74 -12.23
C LEU A 72 9.48 1.95 -13.34
N GLU A 73 9.58 2.52 -14.53
CA GLU A 73 10.31 1.90 -15.64
C GLU A 73 11.81 1.80 -15.38
N ALA A 74 12.40 2.85 -14.80
CA ALA A 74 13.80 2.82 -14.38
C ALA A 74 14.04 1.71 -13.32
N HIS A 75 13.13 1.58 -12.36
CA HIS A 75 13.18 0.52 -11.35
C HIS A 75 13.07 -0.87 -11.98
N CYS A 76 12.06 -1.11 -12.81
CA CYS A 76 11.90 -2.37 -13.54
C CYS A 76 13.15 -2.73 -14.34
N ARG A 77 13.76 -1.77 -15.05
CA ARG A 77 15.02 -2.01 -15.79
C ARG A 77 16.19 -2.37 -14.88
N ALA A 78 16.24 -1.80 -13.68
CA ALA A 78 17.32 -2.04 -12.73
C ALA A 78 17.17 -3.36 -11.97
N THR A 79 15.95 -3.76 -11.61
CA THR A 79 15.69 -4.87 -10.67
C THR A 79 14.94 -6.04 -11.29
N GLY A 80 14.31 -5.86 -12.45
CA GLY A 80 13.39 -6.82 -13.05
C GLY A 80 12.04 -6.93 -12.34
N THR A 81 11.75 -6.06 -11.36
CA THR A 81 10.51 -6.09 -10.56
C THR A 81 9.58 -4.94 -10.92
N MET A 82 8.27 -5.12 -10.69
CA MET A 82 7.23 -4.11 -10.95
C MET A 82 7.08 -3.66 -12.41
N CYS A 83 7.51 -4.50 -13.35
CA CYS A 83 7.45 -4.19 -14.79
C CYS A 83 6.02 -4.10 -15.34
N ALA A 84 5.09 -4.88 -14.77
CA ALA A 84 3.68 -4.85 -15.19
C ALA A 84 3.03 -3.51 -14.80
N GLU A 85 3.32 -3.03 -13.60
CA GLU A 85 2.87 -1.76 -13.04
C GLU A 85 3.44 -0.58 -13.83
N ALA A 86 4.73 -0.62 -14.16
CA ALA A 86 5.36 0.36 -15.04
C ALA A 86 4.65 0.45 -16.40
N SER A 87 4.38 -0.70 -17.03
CA SER A 87 3.66 -0.75 -18.32
C SER A 87 2.19 -0.30 -18.21
N ALA A 88 1.54 -0.57 -17.08
CA ALA A 88 0.16 -0.14 -16.83
C ALA A 88 0.09 1.38 -16.64
N ALA A 89 1.04 1.96 -15.90
CA ALA A 89 1.12 3.40 -15.71
C ALA A 89 1.31 4.14 -17.05
N ARG A 90 2.12 3.59 -17.97
CA ARG A 90 2.27 4.15 -19.32
C ARG A 90 1.00 4.10 -20.14
N ARG A 91 0.31 2.96 -20.14
CA ARG A 91 -0.95 2.84 -20.88
C ARG A 91 -2.00 3.81 -20.35
N TRP A 92 -2.11 3.92 -19.03
CA TRP A 92 -3.04 4.88 -18.42
C TRP A 92 -2.74 6.32 -18.83
N LEU A 93 -1.46 6.72 -18.83
CA LEU A 93 -1.02 8.04 -19.31
C LEU A 93 -1.28 8.26 -20.80
N ALA A 94 -1.18 7.24 -21.65
CA ALA A 94 -1.51 7.36 -23.07
C ALA A 94 -3.02 7.52 -23.30
N GLU A 95 -3.86 7.00 -22.40
CA GLU A 95 -5.31 7.10 -22.49
C GLU A 95 -5.86 8.42 -21.90
N HIS A 96 -5.15 9.04 -20.93
CA HIS A 96 -5.65 10.16 -20.13
C HIS A 96 -4.75 11.41 -20.14
N GLY A 97 -3.57 11.31 -20.75
CA GLY A 97 -2.53 12.35 -20.69
C GLY A 97 -2.38 13.20 -21.94
N ASP A 98 -3.27 13.05 -22.91
CA ASP A 98 -3.39 13.86 -24.14
C ASP A 98 -4.38 15.02 -23.97
#